data_AF-A0A9D4GMI0-F1
#
_entry.id   AF-A0A9D4GMI0-F1
#
_cell.length_a   1.000
_cell.length_b   1.000
_cell.length_c   1.000
_cell.angle_alpha   90.00
_cell.angle_beta   90.00
_cell.angle_gamma   90.00
#
_symmetry.space_group_name_H-M   'P 1'
#
loop_
_entity.id
_entity.type
_entity.pdbx_description
1 polymer ?
#
loop_
_entity_poly.entity_id
_entity_poly.type
_entity_poly.pdbx_seq_one_letter_code
_entity_poly.pdbx_strand_id
1 'polypeptide(L)' 'MTVEFRSILRKSVKAAHLDCNKYTCHSLRIGGATHAHLSNMPHSQIRQLGRWRSNAYKKYIRVKPLAV' A
#
# COMPACT_ATOMS: atom_id res chain seq x y z
N MET A 1 -7.47 13.97 -6.15
CA MET A 1 -7.41 12.51 -6.37
C MET A 1 -8.86 12.08 -6.57
N THR A 2 -9.22 11.73 -7.80
CA THR A 2 -10.61 11.66 -8.29
C THR A 2 -11.44 10.61 -7.53
N VAL A 3 -12.67 10.97 -7.18
CA VAL A 3 -13.65 10.11 -6.50
C VAL A 3 -13.86 8.76 -7.20
N GLU A 4 -13.66 8.73 -8.51
CA GLU A 4 -13.77 7.55 -9.39
C GLU A 4 -12.90 6.37 -8.94
N PHE A 5 -11.62 6.59 -8.64
CA PHE A 5 -10.71 5.50 -8.27
C PHE A 5 -11.13 4.86 -6.94
N ARG A 6 -11.60 5.68 -5.98
CA ARG A 6 -12.07 5.17 -4.68
C ARG A 6 -13.35 4.35 -4.84
N SER A 7 -14.24 4.74 -5.76
CA SER A 7 -15.46 3.99 -6.09
C SER A 7 -15.12 2.61 -6.67
N ILE A 8 -14.21 2.57 -7.65
CA ILE A 8 -13.73 1.32 -8.27
C ILE A 8 -13.06 0.43 -7.21
N LEU A 9 -12.16 0.98 -6.41
CA LEU A 9 -11.50 0.24 -5.34
C LEU A 9 -12.50 -0.40 -4.38
N ARG A 10 -13.51 0.35 -3.94
CA ARG A 10 -14.56 -0.19 -3.05
C ARG A 10 -15.32 -1.33 -3.70
N LYS A 11 -15.64 -1.25 -4.99
CA LYS A 11 -16.30 -2.33 -5.73
C LYS A 11 -15.42 -3.58 -5.77
N SER A 12 -14.12 -3.44 -6.08
CA SER A 12 -13.18 -4.56 -6.12
C SER A 12 -12.98 -5.20 -4.74
N VAL A 13 -12.87 -4.40 -3.67
CA VAL A 13 -12.73 -4.91 -2.30
C VAL A 13 -14.00 -5.65 -1.85
N LYS A 14 -15.19 -5.14 -2.21
CA LYS A 14 -16.46 -5.86 -1.98
C LYS A 14 -16.51 -7.19 -2.73
N ALA A 15 -16.08 -7.22 -3.98
CA ALA A 15 -16.02 -8.45 -4.78
C ALA A 15 -15.05 -9.48 -4.17
N ALA A 16 -14.00 -9.03 -3.48
CA ALA A 16 -13.07 -9.89 -2.75
C ALA A 16 -13.57 -10.30 -1.34
N HIS A 17 -14.83 -10.00 -0.97
CA HIS A 17 -15.38 -10.25 0.37
C HIS A 17 -14.60 -9.59 1.52
N LEU A 18 -13.93 -8.48 1.24
CA LEU A 18 -13.13 -7.73 2.21
C LEU A 18 -13.88 -6.48 2.72
N ASP A 19 -13.50 -6.01 3.91
CA ASP A 19 -14.11 -4.82 4.52
C ASP A 19 -13.63 -3.52 3.86
N CYS A 20 -14.50 -2.91 3.07
CA CYS A 20 -14.28 -1.63 2.38
C CYS A 20 -13.81 -0.48 3.29
N ASN A 21 -14.13 -0.53 4.60
CA ASN A 21 -13.73 0.52 5.54
C ASN A 21 -12.27 0.36 5.97
N LYS A 22 -11.70 -0.85 5.89
CA LYS A 22 -10.30 -1.13 6.24
C LYS A 22 -9.34 -0.92 5.06
N TYR A 23 -9.83 -1.13 3.83
CA TYR A 23 -9.03 -1.00 2.61
C TYR A 23 -9.29 0.34 1.91
N THR A 24 -8.46 1.32 2.21
CA THR A 24 -8.45 2.63 1.55
C THR A 24 -7.27 2.75 0.59
N CYS A 25 -7.25 3.79 -0.26
CA CYS A 25 -6.08 4.11 -1.08
C CYS A 25 -4.81 4.29 -0.23
N HIS A 26 -4.96 4.81 1.00
CA HIS A 26 -3.85 4.94 1.94
C HIS A 26 -3.36 3.55 2.40
N SER A 27 -4.28 2.65 2.75
CA SER A 27 -3.95 1.25 3.10
C SER A 27 -3.21 0.53 1.97
N LEU A 28 -3.65 0.72 0.72
CA LEU A 28 -2.97 0.16 -0.46
C LEU A 28 -1.55 0.72 -0.62
N ARG A 29 -1.35 2.01 -0.38
CA ARG A 29 -0.03 2.63 -0.48
C ARG A 29 0.95 2.09 0.57
N ILE A 30 0.47 1.87 1.80
CA ILE A 30 1.22 1.18 2.86
C ILE A 30 1.55 -0.26 2.43
N GLY A 31 0.54 -0.99 1.95
CA GLY A 31 0.70 -2.38 1.51
C GLY A 31 1.72 -2.52 0.37
N GLY A 32 1.65 -1.65 -0.65
CA GLY A 32 2.59 -1.64 -1.78
C GLY A 32 4.02 -1.31 -1.36
N ALA A 33 4.21 -0.33 -0.47
CA ALA A 33 5.53 -0.02 0.08
C ALA A 33 6.10 -1.19 0.90
N THR A 34 5.26 -1.82 1.71
CA THR A 34 5.63 -3.00 2.52
C THR A 34 5.97 -4.20 1.63
N HIS A 35 5.16 -4.48 0.61
CA HIS A 35 5.40 -5.57 -0.33
C HIS A 35 6.70 -5.37 -1.10
N ALA A 36 6.95 -4.16 -1.63
CA ALA A 36 8.21 -3.88 -2.33
C ALA A 36 9.43 -4.04 -1.42
N HIS A 37 9.32 -3.67 -0.14
CA HIS A 37 10.37 -3.91 0.84
C HIS A 37 10.59 -5.41 1.11
N LEU A 38 9.51 -6.19 1.26
CA LEU A 38 9.59 -7.65 1.45
C LEU A 38 10.16 -8.36 0.22
N SER A 39 9.93 -7.84 -0.98
CA SER A 39 10.49 -8.35 -2.23
C SER A 39 11.96 -7.96 -2.45
N ASN A 40 12.66 -7.47 -1.41
CA ASN A 40 14.06 -7.02 -1.46
C ASN A 40 14.33 -5.96 -2.53
N MET A 41 13.33 -5.15 -2.88
CA MET A 41 13.49 -4.12 -3.89
C MET A 41 14.38 -2.98 -3.34
N PRO A 42 15.33 -2.45 -4.13
CA PRO A 42 16.17 -1.36 -3.68
C PRO A 42 15.35 -0.13 -3.29
N HIS A 43 15.80 0.55 -2.24
CA HIS A 43 15.11 1.70 -1.66
C HIS A 43 14.84 2.84 -2.66
N SER A 44 15.72 3.01 -3.65
CA SER A 44 15.54 3.96 -4.76
C SER A 44 14.30 3.64 -5.60
N GLN A 45 14.08 2.36 -5.89
CA GLN A 45 12.96 1.89 -6.70
C GLN A 45 11.64 1.93 -5.91
N ILE A 46 11.65 1.58 -4.62
CA ILE A 46 10.47 1.77 -3.73
C ILE A 46 10.07 3.24 -3.67
N ARG A 47 11.05 4.15 -3.59
CA ARG A 47 10.81 5.60 -3.61
C ARG A 47 10.20 6.06 -4.93
N GLN A 48 10.72 5.59 -6.06
CA GLN A 48 10.19 5.91 -7.37
C GLN A 48 8.74 5.40 -7.52
N LEU A 49 8.48 4.13 -7.20
CA LEU A 49 7.15 3.51 -7.29
C LEU A 49 6.10 4.24 -6.44
N GLY A 50 6.45 4.57 -5.20
CA GLY A 50 5.54 5.28 -4.32
C GLY A 50 5.59 6.80 -4.45
N ARG A 51 6.33 7.36 -5.42
CA ARG A 51 6.53 8.81 -5.63
C ARG A 51 6.97 9.56 -4.37
N TRP A 52 7.90 8.97 -3.63
CA TRP A 52 8.43 9.51 -2.38
C TRP A 52 9.66 10.37 -2.64
N ARG A 53 9.56 11.67 -2.31
CA ARG A 53 10.72 12.56 -2.38
C ARG A 53 11.79 12.23 -1.33
N SER A 54 11.41 11.68 -0.18
CA SER A 54 12.31 11.41 0.94
C SER A 54 12.15 9.99 1.49
N ASN A 55 12.93 9.67 2.53
CA ASN A 55 12.84 8.42 3.29
C ASN A 55 11.53 8.25 4.09
N ALA A 56 10.51 9.08 3.87
CA ALA A 56 9.21 8.97 4.53
C ALA A 56 8.49 7.64 4.24
N TYR A 57 8.85 6.93 3.15
CA TYR A 57 8.29 5.60 2.84
C TYR A 57 8.60 4.58 3.94
N LYS A 58 9.68 4.77 4.70
CA LYS A 58 10.04 3.89 5.83
C LYS A 58 8.93 3.81 6.88
N LYS A 59 8.20 4.90 7.12
CA LYS A 59 7.04 4.92 8.04
C LYS A 59 5.84 4.11 7.52
N TYR A 60 5.82 3.83 6.23
CA TYR A 60 4.74 3.13 5.54
C TYR A 60 5.06 1.65 5.34
N ILE A 61 6.31 1.24 5.56
CA ILE A 61 6.69 -0.17 5.61
C ILE A 61 6.24 -0.70 6.97
N ARG A 62 5.22 -1.55 6.97
CA ARG A 62 4.74 -2.24 8.17
C ARG A 62 5.09 -3.72 8.04
N VAL A 63 6.31 -4.06 8.40
CA VAL A 63 6.72 -5.45 8.56
C VAL A 63 6.06 -5.95 9.83
N LYS A 64 4.89 -6.60 9.72
CA LYS A 64 4.39 -7.38 10.86
C LYS A 64 5.36 -8.55 10.98
N PRO A 65 6.04 -8.75 12.12
CA PRO A 65 6.75 -10.01 12.32
C PRO A 65 5.71 -11.12 12.14
N LEU A 66 6.05 -12.11 11.32
CA LEU A 66 5.33 -13.38 11.34
C LEU A 66 5.35 -13.80 12.81
N ALA A 67 4.19 -13.89 13.45
CA ALA A 67 4.11 -14.50 14.77
C ALA A 67 4.60 -15.94 14.57
N VAL A 68 5.83 -16.19 15.02
CA VAL A 68 6.43 -17.53 15.11
C VAL A 68 5.71 -18.27 16.22
#